data_AF-A0A8T5AH43-F1
#
_entry.id   AF-A0A8T5AH43-F1
#
_cell.length_a   1.000
_cell.length_b   1.000
_cell.length_c   1.000
_cell.angle_alpha   90.00
_cell.angle_beta   90.00
_cell.angle_gamma   90.00
#
_symmetry.space_group_name_H-M   'P 1'
#
loop_
_entity.id
_entity.type
_entity.pdbx_description
1 polymer ?
#
loop_
_entity_poly.entity_id
_entity_poly.type
_entity_poly.pdbx_seq_one_letter_code
_entity_poly.pdbx_strand_id
1 'polypeptide(L)'
;MKISETIKSEISSDHEAGNDLRRILFENANRRRVTAVITAQDDGILAGMKAVRERAQALGLGIHKILKNGTQVQRGDIIAKITGSPEQIAQAEETLIGLAAKPSGIATAAHKAVELAGDRFVIVCGAWKKMPPQIKDTIREALSTGGAKPRIADKPFIYLDKNYVRIFGGISAALIAAQKASNRTKVIQLKGETKPIAQEAEEAALNGANIIMIDTGNPDDIDLVSKTLHQLRLRNKIKIAFAGNIKLSQIPYLQQKDIDILDIGREIIDAPLLDMKFDVIKVANPHPENSSPLELNLLEKTELYIENITLQNANLTQLAHVVAKVLELKSDAVMVTDVRNNTVTLDILRKTVTAEQIFGKQKQLLQHLAQLPGVIITPQTTIHSEGILGFIALDESTAKQVIERTRQITQQVQAKIAKRAIVYSTGHEIKHGIIQDTNTPMIIERLKQAGYQPVAGPVLNDDQNEIANTLYEAAQNGYGLIIITGGVGAEDKDQTIEAIQKITHQASTPYIIKYKKGTRRHHKDGVKIAVAKLEPTTIIALPGPNDEAKVGLETALSGIEKGYDFSQLAAEIAKSLKRVLKRKIHGS
;
A
#
# COMPACT_ATOMS: atom_id res chain seq x y z
N MET A 1 -10.82 11.14 19.49
CA MET A 1 -10.50 10.06 20.45
C MET A 1 -11.57 8.95 20.49
N LYS A 2 -12.33 8.66 19.40
CA LYS A 2 -13.37 7.61 19.38
C LYS A 2 -13.49 6.87 18.03
N ILE A 3 -12.39 6.77 17.28
CA ILE A 3 -12.28 5.86 16.11
C ILE A 3 -11.53 4.58 16.53
N SER A 4 -10.58 4.71 17.46
CA SER A 4 -9.76 3.62 17.98
C SER A 4 -10.53 2.53 18.73
N GLU A 5 -11.70 2.84 19.31
CA GLU A 5 -12.50 1.86 20.08
C GLU A 5 -13.39 1.00 19.17
N THR A 6 -13.93 1.56 18.09
CA THR A 6 -14.74 0.79 17.12
C THR A 6 -13.86 -0.14 16.28
N ILE A 7 -12.65 0.29 15.91
CA ILE A 7 -11.65 -0.60 15.30
C ILE A 7 -11.30 -1.75 16.26
N LYS A 8 -11.23 -1.49 17.58
CA LYS A 8 -10.99 -2.54 18.59
C LYS A 8 -12.14 -3.53 18.75
N SER A 9 -13.40 -3.12 18.55
CA SER A 9 -14.53 -4.06 18.65
C SER A 9 -14.66 -4.99 17.44
N GLU A 10 -14.35 -4.52 16.23
CA GLU A 10 -14.28 -5.40 15.04
C GLU A 10 -13.07 -6.36 15.09
N ILE A 11 -11.99 -5.98 15.77
CA ILE A 11 -10.85 -6.88 16.06
C ILE A 11 -11.27 -8.08 16.94
N SER A 12 -12.37 -7.98 17.69
CA SER A 12 -12.77 -9.00 18.66
C SER A 12 -13.79 -10.02 18.13
N SER A 13 -14.51 -9.75 17.03
CA SER A 13 -15.60 -10.64 16.59
C SER A 13 -15.21 -11.64 15.51
N ASP A 14 -14.17 -11.38 14.70
CA ASP A 14 -13.81 -12.26 13.57
C ASP A 14 -12.48 -13.00 13.70
N HIS A 15 -11.73 -12.78 14.78
CA HIS A 15 -10.44 -13.45 15.00
C HIS A 15 -10.32 -13.97 16.43
N GLU A 16 -10.73 -15.23 16.63
CA GLU A 16 -10.06 -16.06 17.62
C GLU A 16 -8.57 -16.07 17.24
N ALA A 17 -7.76 -15.35 18.02
CA ALA A 17 -6.33 -15.11 17.80
C ALA A 17 -5.45 -16.39 17.75
N GLY A 18 -6.06 -17.58 17.76
CA GLY A 18 -5.40 -18.88 17.65
C GLY A 18 -5.62 -19.63 16.32
N ASN A 19 -6.54 -19.22 15.44
CA ASN A 19 -7.01 -20.05 14.32
C ASN A 19 -7.19 -19.33 12.96
N ASP A 20 -6.45 -18.26 12.66
CA ASP A 20 -6.48 -17.68 11.31
C ASP A 20 -5.86 -18.68 10.31
N LEU A 21 -6.71 -19.37 9.55
CA LEU A 21 -6.32 -20.36 8.52
C LEU A 21 -5.30 -19.78 7.53
N ARG A 22 -5.32 -18.47 7.28
CA ARG A 22 -4.36 -17.81 6.38
C ARG A 22 -2.93 -17.98 6.89
N ARG A 23 -2.70 -17.98 8.20
CA ARG A 23 -1.38 -18.20 8.78
C ARG A 23 -0.85 -19.60 8.47
N ILE A 24 -1.72 -20.61 8.50
CA ILE A 24 -1.39 -22.00 8.13
C ILE A 24 -1.13 -22.08 6.62
N LEU A 25 -2.02 -21.52 5.80
CA LEU A 25 -1.91 -21.55 4.34
C LEU A 25 -0.65 -20.81 3.83
N PHE A 26 -0.27 -19.72 4.49
CA PHE A 26 0.87 -18.89 4.11
C PHE A 26 2.14 -19.18 4.90
N GLU A 27 2.20 -20.21 5.74
CA GLU A 27 3.38 -20.53 6.56
C GLU A 27 4.67 -20.59 5.71
N ASN A 28 4.60 -21.23 4.54
CA ASN A 28 5.72 -21.37 3.60
C ASN A 28 5.85 -20.21 2.60
N ALA A 29 4.88 -19.30 2.56
CA ALA A 29 4.86 -18.13 1.68
C ALA A 29 5.14 -16.82 2.43
N ASN A 30 5.17 -16.82 3.77
CA ASN A 30 5.23 -15.60 4.58
C ASN A 30 6.52 -14.79 4.39
N ARG A 31 7.57 -15.43 3.87
CA ARG A 31 8.83 -14.77 3.49
C ARG A 31 8.76 -14.03 2.15
N ARG A 32 7.70 -14.23 1.36
CA ARG A 32 7.46 -13.50 0.11
C ARG A 32 6.97 -12.09 0.42
N ARG A 33 7.33 -11.15 -0.45
CA ARG A 33 6.75 -9.80 -0.43
C ARG A 33 5.73 -9.67 -1.54
N VAL A 34 4.50 -9.34 -1.16
CA VAL A 34 3.37 -9.19 -2.07
C VAL A 34 3.06 -7.71 -2.20
N THR A 35 2.89 -7.22 -3.44
CA THR A 35 2.40 -5.88 -3.75
C THR A 35 0.99 -6.00 -4.29
N ALA A 36 0.07 -5.25 -3.71
CA ALA A 36 -1.31 -5.18 -4.17
C ALA A 36 -1.73 -3.73 -4.43
N VAL A 37 -2.76 -3.57 -5.27
CA VAL A 37 -3.38 -2.28 -5.55
C VAL A 37 -4.87 -2.34 -5.31
N ILE A 38 -5.44 -1.21 -4.88
CA ILE A 38 -6.87 -0.96 -4.90
C ILE A 38 -7.14 -0.02 -6.08
N THR A 39 -8.02 -0.43 -6.99
CA THR A 39 -8.32 0.29 -8.23
C THR A 39 -9.80 0.63 -8.29
N ALA A 40 -10.14 1.86 -8.66
CA ALA A 40 -11.52 2.28 -8.90
C ALA A 40 -12.12 1.50 -10.08
N GLN A 41 -13.31 0.94 -9.93
CA GLN A 41 -14.06 0.31 -11.03
C GLN A 41 -15.11 1.25 -11.64
N ASP A 42 -15.48 2.30 -10.92
CA ASP A 42 -16.38 3.35 -11.35
C ASP A 42 -15.78 4.73 -11.04
N ASP A 43 -16.31 5.77 -11.69
CA ASP A 43 -15.97 7.16 -11.40
C ASP A 43 -16.61 7.62 -10.08
N GLY A 44 -15.89 8.43 -9.30
CA GLY A 44 -16.46 8.93 -8.05
C GLY A 44 -15.54 9.81 -7.22
N ILE A 45 -15.98 10.11 -6.00
CA ILE A 45 -15.27 10.89 -5.00
C ILE A 45 -14.86 9.98 -3.84
N LEU A 46 -13.57 9.93 -3.55
CA LEU A 46 -13.05 9.12 -2.46
C LEU A 46 -13.39 9.70 -1.08
N ALA A 47 -13.86 8.85 -0.17
CA ALA A 47 -14.04 9.14 1.24
C ALA A 47 -13.65 7.93 2.10
N GLY A 48 -13.35 8.14 3.39
CA GLY A 48 -12.91 7.08 4.30
C GLY A 48 -11.41 6.73 4.20
N MET A 49 -10.63 7.44 3.39
CA MET A 49 -9.22 7.13 3.11
C MET A 49 -8.30 7.27 4.33
N LYS A 50 -8.70 8.08 5.31
CA LYS A 50 -7.98 8.17 6.59
C LYS A 50 -8.04 6.84 7.34
N ALA A 51 -9.22 6.22 7.44
CA ALA A 51 -9.41 4.92 8.08
C ALA A 51 -8.66 3.81 7.32
N VAL A 52 -8.67 3.84 5.99
CA VAL A 52 -7.88 2.92 5.15
C VAL A 52 -6.39 3.00 5.50
N ARG A 53 -5.85 4.22 5.60
CA ARG A 53 -4.44 4.43 5.95
C ARG A 53 -4.11 3.91 7.36
N GLU A 54 -4.95 4.25 8.35
CA GLU A 54 -4.77 3.81 9.73
C GLU A 54 -4.83 2.28 9.85
N ARG A 55 -5.79 1.63 9.17
CA ARG A 55 -5.89 0.16 9.15
C ARG A 55 -4.70 -0.49 8.44
N ALA A 56 -4.26 0.05 7.31
CA ALA A 56 -3.10 -0.46 6.60
C ALA A 56 -1.82 -0.38 7.45
N GLN A 57 -1.64 0.70 8.21
CA GLN A 57 -0.54 0.85 9.17
C GLN A 57 -0.65 -0.15 10.33
N ALA A 58 -1.84 -0.35 10.88
CA ALA A 58 -2.08 -1.31 11.96
C ALA A 58 -1.78 -2.76 11.54
N LEU A 59 -2.02 -3.11 10.27
CA LEU A 59 -1.66 -4.40 9.69
C LEU A 59 -0.16 -4.53 9.39
N GLY A 60 0.64 -3.46 9.53
CA GLY A 60 2.07 -3.46 9.23
C GLY A 60 2.40 -3.45 7.74
N LEU A 61 1.51 -2.92 6.89
CA LEU A 61 1.71 -2.83 5.44
C LEU A 61 2.64 -1.66 5.08
N GLY A 62 3.51 -1.88 4.11
CA GLY A 62 4.24 -0.84 3.40
C GLY A 62 3.31 -0.04 2.49
N ILE A 63 3.11 1.24 2.76
CA ILE A 63 2.22 2.09 1.97
C ILE A 63 3.02 2.86 0.91
N HIS A 64 2.82 2.53 -0.37
CA HIS A 64 3.44 3.27 -1.48
C HIS A 64 2.58 4.46 -1.92
N LYS A 65 1.26 4.26 -1.97
CA LYS A 65 0.28 5.27 -2.37
C LYS A 65 -1.03 5.01 -1.67
N ILE A 66 -1.67 6.05 -1.13
CA ILE A 66 -3.09 6.08 -0.73
C ILE A 66 -3.59 7.49 -1.02
N LEU A 67 -4.56 7.62 -1.93
CA LEU A 67 -5.21 8.89 -2.25
C LEU A 67 -5.97 9.46 -1.04
N LYS A 68 -6.21 10.77 -1.05
CA LYS A 68 -6.87 11.50 0.07
C LYS A 68 -8.39 11.57 -0.14
N ASN A 69 -9.13 11.82 0.94
CA ASN A 69 -10.56 12.17 0.85
C ASN A 69 -10.76 13.37 -0.09
N GLY A 70 -11.86 13.36 -0.85
CA GLY A 70 -12.22 14.40 -1.81
C GLY A 70 -11.49 14.28 -3.15
N THR A 71 -10.60 13.31 -3.32
CA THR A 71 -10.00 13.05 -4.63
C THR A 71 -11.06 12.46 -5.55
N GLN A 72 -11.26 13.10 -6.71
CA GLN A 72 -12.05 12.54 -7.80
C GLN A 72 -11.22 11.48 -8.51
N VAL A 73 -11.83 10.33 -8.77
CA VAL A 73 -11.21 9.19 -9.46
C VAL A 73 -12.06 8.78 -10.64
N GLN A 74 -11.39 8.26 -11.66
CA GLN A 74 -12.00 7.60 -12.81
C GLN A 74 -11.77 6.10 -12.74
N ARG A 75 -12.61 5.33 -13.44
CA ARG A 75 -12.40 3.90 -13.62
C ARG A 75 -10.96 3.60 -14.07
N GLY A 76 -10.30 2.70 -13.36
CA GLY A 76 -8.91 2.30 -13.61
C GLY A 76 -7.87 3.05 -12.76
N ASP A 77 -8.26 4.11 -12.04
CA ASP A 77 -7.33 4.83 -11.17
C ASP A 77 -6.88 3.99 -9.97
N ILE A 78 -5.58 3.97 -9.73
CA ILE A 78 -5.00 3.34 -8.54
C ILE A 78 -5.23 4.26 -7.32
N ILE A 79 -6.16 3.83 -6.45
CA ILE A 79 -6.53 4.44 -5.18
C ILE A 79 -5.45 4.20 -4.13
N ALA A 80 -5.00 2.95 -4.01
CA ALA A 80 -3.98 2.54 -3.06
C ALA A 80 -2.99 1.55 -3.69
N LYS A 81 -1.72 1.62 -3.28
CA LYS A 81 -0.67 0.63 -3.58
C LYS A 81 0.05 0.30 -2.29
N ILE A 82 -0.01 -0.96 -1.90
CA ILE A 82 0.47 -1.47 -0.61
C ILE A 82 1.33 -2.71 -0.78
N THR A 83 2.26 -2.92 0.16
CA THR A 83 3.11 -4.11 0.23
C THR A 83 3.04 -4.77 1.60
N GLY A 84 3.13 -6.09 1.62
CA GLY A 84 3.02 -6.88 2.85
C GLY A 84 3.51 -8.30 2.64
N SER A 85 3.49 -9.10 3.70
CA SER A 85 3.48 -10.55 3.54
C SER A 85 2.14 -11.00 2.93
N PRO A 86 2.04 -12.23 2.39
CA PRO A 86 0.77 -12.76 1.89
C PRO A 86 -0.37 -12.70 2.91
N GLU A 87 -0.09 -13.00 4.18
CA GLU A 87 -1.07 -12.94 5.27
C GLU A 87 -1.59 -11.52 5.48
N GLN A 88 -0.67 -10.54 5.56
CA GLN A 88 -1.04 -9.13 5.71
C GLN A 88 -1.85 -8.62 4.53
N ILE A 89 -1.51 -9.02 3.29
CA ILE A 89 -2.23 -8.62 2.08
C ILE A 89 -3.62 -9.25 2.01
N ALA A 90 -3.77 -10.52 2.39
CA ALA A 90 -5.08 -11.17 2.45
C ALA A 90 -5.99 -10.51 3.51
N GLN A 91 -5.46 -10.12 4.67
CA GLN A 91 -6.20 -9.33 5.67
C GLN A 91 -6.54 -7.92 5.16
N ALA A 92 -5.67 -7.34 4.33
CA ALA A 92 -5.91 -6.02 3.75
C ALA A 92 -7.07 -6.04 2.75
N GLU A 93 -7.17 -7.07 1.91
CA GLU A 93 -8.25 -7.23 0.94
C GLU A 93 -9.63 -7.21 1.62
N GLU A 94 -9.78 -7.97 2.70
CA GLU A 94 -11.03 -8.09 3.46
C GLU A 94 -11.43 -6.79 4.16
N THR A 95 -10.46 -5.99 4.60
CA THR A 95 -10.73 -4.85 5.50
C THR A 95 -10.64 -3.48 4.83
N LEU A 96 -9.74 -3.28 3.87
CA LEU A 96 -9.46 -1.92 3.36
C LEU A 96 -10.55 -1.39 2.43
N ILE A 97 -11.09 -2.20 1.52
CA ILE A 97 -12.12 -1.76 0.58
C ILE A 97 -13.38 -1.35 1.34
N GLY A 98 -13.82 -2.14 2.32
CA GLY A 98 -15.03 -1.86 3.10
C GLY A 98 -15.02 -0.50 3.80
N LEU A 99 -13.84 -0.05 4.24
CA LEU A 99 -13.66 1.25 4.90
C LEU A 99 -13.84 2.45 3.95
N ALA A 100 -13.66 2.27 2.64
CA ALA A 100 -13.73 3.36 1.66
C ALA A 100 -14.91 3.26 0.69
N ALA A 101 -15.34 2.05 0.31
CA ALA A 101 -16.31 1.84 -0.77
C ALA A 101 -17.66 2.53 -0.47
N LYS A 102 -18.29 2.22 0.66
CA LYS A 102 -19.59 2.81 1.03
C LYS A 102 -19.51 4.32 1.31
N PRO A 103 -18.53 4.82 2.08
CA PRO A 103 -18.35 6.27 2.25
C PRO A 103 -18.12 7.01 0.92
N SER A 104 -17.33 6.43 0.00
CA SER A 104 -17.08 7.04 -1.31
C SER A 104 -18.34 7.09 -2.17
N GLY A 105 -19.20 6.07 -2.11
CA GLY A 105 -20.52 6.10 -2.75
C GLY A 105 -21.40 7.26 -2.25
N ILE A 106 -21.45 7.47 -0.93
CA ILE A 106 -22.17 8.60 -0.31
C ILE A 106 -21.56 9.94 -0.74
N ALA A 107 -20.23 10.07 -0.72
CA ALA A 107 -19.55 11.29 -1.13
C ALA A 107 -19.79 11.61 -2.61
N THR A 108 -19.83 10.59 -3.47
CA THR A 108 -20.13 10.72 -4.90
C THR A 108 -21.56 11.20 -5.14
N ALA A 109 -22.55 10.61 -4.46
CA ALA A 109 -23.94 11.06 -4.56
C ALA A 109 -24.14 12.48 -4.02
N ALA A 110 -23.48 12.82 -2.91
CA ALA A 110 -23.48 14.18 -2.36
C ALA A 110 -22.85 15.18 -3.34
N HIS A 111 -21.71 14.85 -3.94
CA HIS A 111 -21.03 15.68 -4.92
C HIS A 111 -21.91 15.94 -6.14
N LYS A 112 -22.52 14.88 -6.69
CA LYS A 112 -23.46 15.00 -7.80
C LYS A 112 -24.66 15.88 -7.45
N ALA A 113 -25.18 15.79 -6.23
CA ALA A 113 -26.27 16.66 -5.79
C ALA A 113 -25.85 18.14 -5.73
N VAL A 114 -24.64 18.42 -5.21
CA VAL A 114 -24.09 19.77 -5.12
C VAL A 114 -23.80 20.34 -6.51
N GLU A 115 -23.23 19.55 -7.41
CA GLU A 115 -22.97 19.93 -8.80
C GLU A 115 -24.28 20.29 -9.52
N LEU A 116 -25.30 19.44 -9.39
CA LEU A 116 -26.62 19.70 -9.97
C LEU A 116 -27.31 20.93 -9.35
N ALA A 117 -27.05 21.24 -8.07
CA ALA A 117 -27.59 22.42 -7.43
C ALA A 117 -26.91 23.71 -7.89
N GLY A 118 -25.60 23.65 -8.16
CA GLY A 118 -24.76 24.82 -8.41
C GLY A 118 -24.82 25.81 -7.24
N ASP A 119 -24.79 27.10 -7.55
CA ASP A 119 -24.86 28.17 -6.55
C ASP A 119 -26.31 28.53 -6.14
N ARG A 120 -27.31 27.83 -6.68
CA ARG A 120 -28.72 28.20 -6.50
C ARG A 120 -29.23 27.95 -5.07
N PHE A 121 -28.83 26.84 -4.46
CA PHE A 121 -29.20 26.48 -3.09
C PHE A 121 -28.18 25.51 -2.47
N VAL A 122 -28.21 25.41 -1.15
CA VAL A 122 -27.31 24.52 -0.40
C VAL A 122 -27.92 23.12 -0.28
N ILE A 123 -27.15 22.09 -0.63
CA ILE A 123 -27.52 20.70 -0.34
C ILE A 123 -27.24 20.37 1.12
N VAL A 124 -28.25 19.80 1.78
CA VAL A 124 -28.17 19.25 3.14
C VAL A 124 -28.55 17.78 3.10
N CYS A 125 -27.98 16.98 4.01
CA CYS A 125 -28.45 15.62 4.24
C CYS A 125 -28.56 15.38 5.75
N GLY A 126 -29.78 15.41 6.27
CA GLY A 126 -30.07 15.13 7.69
C GLY A 126 -30.15 13.63 8.04
N ALA A 127 -30.19 12.75 7.04
CA ALA A 127 -30.53 11.33 7.21
C ALA A 127 -29.46 10.51 7.94
N TRP A 128 -28.21 10.96 8.00
CA TRP A 128 -27.14 10.30 8.80
C TRP A 128 -27.54 10.07 10.26
N LYS A 129 -28.45 10.87 10.82
CA LYS A 129 -28.95 10.71 12.20
C LYS A 129 -29.65 9.37 12.42
N LYS A 130 -30.21 8.78 11.36
CA LYS A 130 -30.94 7.50 11.37
C LYS A 130 -30.02 6.28 11.32
N MET A 131 -28.72 6.49 11.03
CA MET A 131 -27.76 5.40 10.88
C MET A 131 -27.26 4.89 12.24
N PRO A 132 -26.73 3.66 12.31
CA PRO A 132 -26.11 3.13 13.52
C PRO A 132 -25.06 4.10 14.10
N PRO A 133 -25.00 4.30 15.44
CA PRO A 133 -24.08 5.25 16.06
C PRO A 133 -22.62 5.12 15.63
N GLN A 134 -22.16 3.89 15.37
CA GLN A 134 -20.79 3.55 15.03
C GLN A 134 -20.32 4.16 13.69
N ILE A 135 -21.24 4.35 12.74
CA ILE A 135 -20.91 4.82 11.38
C ILE A 135 -21.30 6.28 11.11
N LYS A 136 -21.96 6.94 12.09
CA LYS A 136 -22.45 8.32 11.91
C LYS A 136 -21.34 9.29 11.55
N ASP A 137 -20.15 9.13 12.13
CA ASP A 137 -19.04 10.04 11.90
C ASP A 137 -18.47 9.88 10.49
N THR A 138 -18.27 8.64 10.05
CA THR A 138 -17.86 8.30 8.69
C THR A 138 -18.83 8.86 7.65
N ILE A 139 -20.14 8.71 7.89
CA ILE A 139 -21.16 9.23 6.98
C ILE A 139 -21.15 10.76 6.94
N ARG A 140 -21.02 11.43 8.10
CA ARG A 140 -20.93 12.89 8.15
C ARG A 140 -19.70 13.41 7.41
N GLU A 141 -18.56 12.73 7.55
CA GLU A 141 -17.34 13.08 6.81
C GLU A 141 -17.52 12.86 5.31
N ALA A 142 -18.14 11.76 4.88
CA ALA A 142 -18.44 11.49 3.47
C ALA A 142 -19.35 12.56 2.86
N LEU A 143 -20.42 12.96 3.56
CA LEU A 143 -21.31 14.03 3.14
C LEU A 143 -20.54 15.35 2.92
N SER A 144 -19.75 15.76 3.91
CA SER A 144 -18.94 16.97 3.83
C SER A 144 -17.87 16.88 2.73
N THR A 145 -17.29 15.69 2.52
CA THR A 145 -16.30 15.44 1.46
C THR A 145 -16.92 15.61 0.07
N GLY A 146 -18.17 15.17 -0.11
CA GLY A 146 -18.95 15.45 -1.31
C GLY A 146 -19.53 16.88 -1.38
N GLY A 147 -19.25 17.74 -0.40
CA GLY A 147 -19.72 19.14 -0.38
C GLY A 147 -21.12 19.36 0.20
N ALA A 148 -21.86 18.31 0.54
CA ALA A 148 -23.17 18.43 1.19
C ALA A 148 -23.02 18.74 2.69
N LYS A 149 -23.91 19.58 3.23
CA LYS A 149 -23.89 19.88 4.66
C LYS A 149 -24.64 18.81 5.46
N PRO A 150 -24.06 18.23 6.54
CA PRO A 150 -24.79 17.28 7.39
C PRO A 150 -25.92 17.90 8.23
N ARG A 151 -26.03 19.23 8.25
CA ARG A 151 -26.99 19.98 9.07
C ARG A 151 -27.56 21.15 8.28
N ILE A 152 -28.83 21.42 8.51
CA ILE A 152 -29.61 22.48 7.86
C ILE A 152 -29.19 23.90 8.26
N ALA A 153 -28.62 24.05 9.45
CA ALA A 153 -28.14 25.32 9.99
C ALA A 153 -26.87 25.11 10.80
N ASP A 154 -26.07 26.17 10.91
CA ASP A 154 -24.90 26.19 11.77
C ASP A 154 -25.31 26.23 13.24
N LYS A 155 -24.48 25.66 14.12
CA LYS A 155 -24.75 25.67 15.56
C LYS A 155 -24.47 27.07 16.15
N PRO A 156 -25.24 27.53 17.14
CA PRO A 156 -26.38 26.86 17.77
C PRO A 156 -27.72 27.09 17.03
N PHE A 157 -28.49 26.02 16.82
CA PHE A 157 -29.86 26.09 16.28
C PHE A 157 -30.80 25.13 17.02
N ILE A 158 -32.10 25.33 16.84
CA ILE A 158 -33.18 24.46 17.30
C ILE A 158 -33.93 23.96 16.07
N TYR A 159 -34.23 22.67 16.02
CA TYR A 159 -35.04 22.05 14.98
C TYR A 159 -36.34 21.56 15.59
N LEU A 160 -37.44 22.24 15.27
CA LEU A 160 -38.79 21.89 15.67
C LEU A 160 -39.40 21.02 14.57
N ASP A 161 -39.26 19.70 14.71
CA ASP A 161 -39.84 18.74 13.77
C ASP A 161 -41.37 18.61 13.95
N LYS A 162 -42.00 17.80 13.10
CA LYS A 162 -43.45 17.56 13.17
C LYS A 162 -43.93 17.05 14.55
N ASN A 163 -43.09 16.33 15.30
CA ASN A 163 -43.46 15.83 16.61
C ASN A 163 -43.46 16.96 17.64
N TYR A 164 -42.47 17.86 17.61
CA TYR A 164 -42.48 19.06 18.45
C TYR A 164 -43.71 19.93 18.16
N VAL A 165 -44.03 20.14 16.88
CA VAL A 165 -45.23 20.89 16.47
C VAL A 165 -46.50 20.25 17.04
N ARG A 166 -46.64 18.93 16.95
CA ARG A 166 -47.78 18.19 17.52
C ARG A 166 -47.83 18.26 19.06
N ILE A 167 -46.69 18.10 19.74
CA ILE A 167 -46.60 18.14 21.21
C ILE A 167 -47.02 19.51 21.76
N PHE A 168 -46.59 20.59 21.11
CA PHE A 168 -46.97 21.95 21.53
C PHE A 168 -48.36 22.37 21.04
N GLY A 169 -49.03 21.56 20.21
CA GLY A 169 -50.37 21.85 19.71
C GLY A 169 -50.42 22.84 18.54
N GLY A 170 -49.32 23.02 17.80
CA GLY A 170 -49.28 23.87 16.61
C GLY A 170 -47.96 24.62 16.40
N ILE A 171 -47.83 25.24 15.22
CA ILE A 171 -46.62 25.97 14.79
C ILE A 171 -46.33 27.14 15.73
N SER A 172 -47.33 27.97 15.98
CA SER A 172 -47.21 29.15 16.85
C SER A 172 -46.75 28.79 18.26
N ALA A 173 -47.40 27.80 18.89
CA ALA A 173 -47.06 27.35 20.25
C ALA A 173 -45.64 26.78 20.34
N ALA A 174 -45.20 26.00 19.35
CA ALA A 174 -43.85 25.46 19.29
C ALA A 174 -42.78 26.56 19.19
N LEU A 175 -43.01 27.60 18.37
CA LEU A 175 -42.09 28.71 18.23
C LEU A 175 -42.06 29.63 19.45
N ILE A 176 -43.21 29.87 20.09
CA ILE A 176 -43.28 30.59 21.37
C ILE A 176 -42.45 29.86 22.44
N ALA A 177 -42.61 28.54 22.55
CA ALA A 177 -41.80 27.75 23.48
C ALA A 177 -40.29 27.89 23.19
N ALA A 178 -39.90 27.95 21.91
CA ALA A 178 -38.52 28.14 21.48
C ALA A 178 -37.97 29.57 21.71
N GLN A 179 -38.81 30.58 22.01
CA GLN A 179 -38.34 31.94 22.31
C GLN A 179 -37.47 32.01 23.57
N LYS A 180 -37.65 31.07 24.52
CA LYS A 180 -36.79 30.93 25.71
C LYS A 180 -35.31 30.71 25.37
N ALA A 181 -35.02 30.30 24.14
CA ALA A 181 -33.67 30.12 23.60
C ALA A 181 -33.41 31.08 22.42
N SER A 182 -33.57 32.38 22.67
CA SER A 182 -33.56 33.46 21.66
C SER A 182 -32.26 33.61 20.87
N ASN A 183 -31.11 33.15 21.40
CA ASN A 183 -29.80 33.24 20.76
C ASN A 183 -29.52 32.13 19.73
N ARG A 184 -30.56 31.46 19.21
CA ARG A 184 -30.43 30.31 18.31
C ARG A 184 -31.23 30.51 17.04
N THR A 185 -30.70 29.99 15.94
CA THR A 185 -31.48 29.86 14.69
C THR A 185 -32.63 28.88 14.93
N LYS A 186 -33.86 29.29 14.61
CA LYS A 186 -35.06 28.46 14.74
C LYS A 186 -35.44 27.89 13.38
N VAL A 187 -35.41 26.57 13.29
CA VAL A 187 -35.86 25.81 12.13
C VAL A 187 -37.16 25.13 12.50
N ILE A 188 -38.22 25.34 11.72
CA ILE A 188 -39.50 24.68 11.95
C ILE A 188 -39.94 23.92 10.71
N GLN A 189 -40.42 22.70 10.93
CA GLN A 189 -40.89 21.81 9.89
C GLN A 189 -42.39 22.01 9.65
N LEU A 190 -42.76 22.21 8.39
CA LEU A 190 -44.14 22.28 7.92
C LEU A 190 -44.51 20.97 7.22
N LYS A 191 -45.77 20.57 7.39
CA LYS A 191 -46.32 19.34 6.80
C LYS A 191 -47.67 19.56 6.11
N GLY A 192 -48.32 20.71 6.33
CA GLY A 192 -49.68 20.94 5.87
C GLY A 192 -50.72 20.07 6.61
N GLU A 193 -50.35 19.51 7.76
CA GLU A 193 -51.18 18.57 8.53
C GLU A 193 -52.06 19.29 9.56
N THR A 194 -51.60 20.42 10.11
CA THR A 194 -52.36 21.18 11.12
C THR A 194 -53.24 22.24 10.47
N LYS A 195 -52.74 22.86 9.40
CA LYS A 195 -53.42 23.87 8.57
C LYS A 195 -52.90 23.76 7.13
N PRO A 196 -53.57 24.37 6.14
CA PRO A 196 -52.98 24.54 4.81
C PRO A 196 -51.57 25.12 4.89
N ILE A 197 -50.64 24.63 4.06
CA ILE A 197 -49.21 24.94 4.20
C ILE A 197 -48.88 26.44 4.17
N ALA A 198 -49.65 27.21 3.38
CA ALA A 198 -49.54 28.66 3.33
C ALA A 198 -49.83 29.33 4.68
N GLN A 199 -50.81 28.82 5.44
CA GLN A 199 -51.15 29.31 6.78
C GLN A 199 -50.12 28.86 7.82
N GLU A 200 -49.63 27.60 7.74
CA GLU A 200 -48.53 27.15 8.59
C GLU A 200 -47.27 28.02 8.40
N ALA A 201 -46.99 28.43 7.16
CA ALA A 201 -45.87 29.31 6.83
C ALA A 201 -46.06 30.74 7.36
N GLU A 202 -47.27 31.30 7.24
CA GLU A 202 -47.61 32.59 7.82
C GLU A 202 -47.38 32.58 9.34
N GLU A 203 -47.91 31.58 10.04
CA GLU A 203 -47.70 31.40 11.48
C GLU A 203 -46.21 31.28 11.83
N ALA A 204 -45.48 30.45 11.09
CA ALA A 204 -44.05 30.26 11.32
C ALA A 204 -43.27 31.58 11.18
N ALA A 205 -43.59 32.34 10.13
CA ALA A 205 -42.93 33.60 9.83
C ALA A 205 -43.21 34.67 10.90
N LEU A 206 -44.47 34.84 11.29
CA LEU A 206 -44.87 35.83 12.29
C LEU A 206 -44.38 35.49 13.71
N ASN A 207 -44.13 34.21 14.01
CA ASN A 207 -43.60 33.76 15.30
C ASN A 207 -42.06 33.63 15.33
N GLY A 208 -41.36 34.16 14.32
CA GLY A 208 -39.91 34.34 14.34
C GLY A 208 -39.11 33.10 13.96
N ALA A 209 -39.63 32.24 13.09
CA ALA A 209 -38.82 31.22 12.42
C ALA A 209 -37.73 31.87 11.56
N ASN A 210 -36.53 31.26 11.53
CA ASN A 210 -35.44 31.69 10.64
C ASN A 210 -35.36 30.82 9.39
N ILE A 211 -35.74 29.55 9.50
CA ILE A 211 -35.78 28.60 8.39
C ILE A 211 -37.11 27.85 8.46
N ILE A 212 -37.84 27.84 7.35
CA ILE A 212 -39.06 27.06 7.16
C ILE A 212 -38.68 25.83 6.35
N MET A 213 -38.86 24.65 6.93
CA MET A 213 -38.56 23.36 6.31
C MET A 213 -39.86 22.70 5.83
N ILE A 214 -40.10 22.76 4.52
CA ILE A 214 -41.24 22.13 3.85
C ILE A 214 -40.89 20.66 3.62
N ASP A 215 -41.42 19.75 4.43
CA ASP A 215 -41.15 18.30 4.32
C ASP A 215 -42.37 17.57 3.73
N THR A 216 -42.91 18.04 2.60
CA THR A 216 -44.10 17.44 1.98
C THR A 216 -43.79 16.56 0.78
N GLY A 217 -42.62 16.76 0.15
CA GLY A 217 -42.27 16.13 -1.13
C GLY A 217 -43.07 16.66 -2.33
N ASN A 218 -43.96 17.65 -2.13
CA ASN A 218 -44.71 18.30 -3.19
C ASN A 218 -44.07 19.67 -3.53
N PRO A 219 -43.47 19.84 -4.72
CA PRO A 219 -42.83 21.09 -5.11
C PRO A 219 -43.78 22.31 -5.18
N ASP A 220 -45.08 22.10 -5.35
CA ASP A 220 -46.06 23.20 -5.42
C ASP A 220 -46.20 23.92 -4.07
N ASP A 221 -45.92 23.22 -2.96
CA ASP A 221 -45.93 23.83 -1.62
C ASP A 221 -44.83 24.88 -1.48
N ILE A 222 -43.73 24.77 -2.24
CA ILE A 222 -42.67 25.79 -2.27
C ILE A 222 -43.23 27.11 -2.76
N ASP A 223 -44.02 27.09 -3.84
CA ASP A 223 -44.56 28.31 -4.44
C ASP A 223 -45.59 28.96 -3.50
N LEU A 224 -46.41 28.14 -2.84
CA LEU A 224 -47.36 28.62 -1.83
C LEU A 224 -46.65 29.31 -0.66
N VAL A 225 -45.62 28.67 -0.09
CA VAL A 225 -44.86 29.22 1.03
C VAL A 225 -44.07 30.46 0.62
N SER A 226 -43.41 30.44 -0.54
CA SER A 226 -42.69 31.59 -1.09
C SER A 226 -43.63 32.79 -1.27
N LYS A 227 -44.79 32.58 -1.90
CA LYS A 227 -45.82 33.61 -2.08
C LYS A 227 -46.25 34.22 -0.74
N THR A 228 -46.53 33.39 0.27
CA THR A 228 -46.87 33.87 1.62
C THR A 228 -45.75 34.74 2.20
N LEU A 229 -44.49 34.31 2.12
CA LEU A 229 -43.36 35.08 2.66
C LEU A 229 -43.12 36.40 1.92
N HIS A 230 -43.38 36.45 0.61
CA HIS A 230 -43.33 37.69 -0.18
C HIS A 230 -44.45 38.66 0.21
N GLN A 231 -45.68 38.17 0.38
CA GLN A 231 -46.81 38.97 0.84
C GLN A 231 -46.55 39.61 2.22
N LEU A 232 -45.89 38.86 3.11
CA LEU A 232 -45.48 39.34 4.43
C LEU A 232 -44.22 40.23 4.41
N ARG A 233 -43.54 40.39 3.26
CA ARG A 233 -42.23 41.06 3.12
C ARG A 233 -41.14 40.46 4.02
N LEU A 234 -41.22 39.14 4.26
CA LEU A 234 -40.29 38.39 5.12
C LEU A 234 -39.40 37.41 4.34
N ARG A 235 -39.61 37.23 3.03
CA ARG A 235 -38.82 36.30 2.21
C ARG A 235 -37.30 36.47 2.35
N ASN A 236 -36.80 37.71 2.40
CA ASN A 236 -35.37 37.99 2.53
C ASN A 236 -34.81 37.73 3.94
N LYS A 237 -35.67 37.50 4.94
CA LYS A 237 -35.29 37.25 6.34
C LYS A 237 -35.39 35.78 6.74
N ILE A 238 -36.17 34.99 5.99
CA ILE A 238 -36.51 33.61 6.29
C ILE A 238 -36.08 32.73 5.15
N LYS A 239 -35.26 31.70 5.44
CA LYS A 239 -34.84 30.74 4.43
C LYS A 239 -35.92 29.69 4.20
N ILE A 240 -36.12 29.30 2.94
CA ILE A 240 -36.97 28.18 2.56
C ILE A 240 -36.09 26.95 2.35
N ALA A 241 -36.36 25.90 3.11
CA ALA A 241 -35.79 24.58 2.93
C ALA A 241 -36.87 23.60 2.44
N PHE A 242 -36.52 22.69 1.54
CA PHE A 242 -37.45 21.70 0.98
C PHE A 242 -36.92 20.27 1.13
N ALA A 243 -37.82 19.33 1.39
CA ALA A 243 -37.53 17.90 1.53
C ALA A 243 -38.76 17.03 1.24
N GLY A 244 -38.54 15.72 1.27
CA GLY A 244 -39.57 14.69 1.12
C GLY A 244 -39.29 13.80 -0.09
N ASN A 245 -38.57 12.69 0.13
CA ASN A 245 -38.26 11.68 -0.90
C ASN A 245 -37.63 12.22 -2.20
N ILE A 246 -36.84 13.29 -2.09
CA ILE A 246 -36.20 13.96 -3.23
C ILE A 246 -35.20 13.04 -3.93
N LYS A 247 -35.28 13.00 -5.26
CA LYS A 247 -34.35 12.33 -6.18
C LYS A 247 -33.39 13.33 -6.82
N LEU A 248 -32.18 12.87 -7.17
CA LEU A 248 -31.20 13.72 -7.84
C LEU A 248 -31.71 14.27 -9.18
N SER A 249 -32.52 13.48 -9.90
CA SER A 249 -33.15 13.89 -11.17
C SER A 249 -34.13 15.06 -11.04
N GLN A 250 -34.62 15.36 -9.84
CA GLN A 250 -35.54 16.48 -9.60
C GLN A 250 -34.81 17.81 -9.38
N ILE A 251 -33.50 17.79 -9.10
CA ILE A 251 -32.72 19.00 -8.78
C ILE A 251 -32.80 20.06 -9.89
N PRO A 252 -32.65 19.75 -11.19
CA PRO A 252 -32.76 20.76 -12.26
C PRO A 252 -34.11 21.49 -12.31
N TYR A 253 -35.21 20.79 -12.01
CA TYR A 253 -36.52 21.43 -11.89
C TYR A 253 -36.61 22.33 -10.66
N LEU A 254 -36.08 21.86 -9.52
CA LEU A 254 -36.09 22.62 -8.26
C LEU A 254 -35.21 23.88 -8.30
N GLN A 255 -34.24 23.97 -9.21
CA GLN A 255 -33.46 25.21 -9.45
C GLN A 255 -34.35 26.39 -9.86
N GLN A 256 -35.49 26.13 -10.49
CA GLN A 256 -36.45 27.14 -10.92
C GLN A 256 -37.35 27.60 -9.77
N LYS A 257 -37.34 26.90 -8.63
CA LYS A 257 -38.18 27.21 -7.46
C LYS A 257 -37.47 28.15 -6.51
N ASP A 258 -38.26 28.82 -5.67
CA ASP A 258 -37.76 29.76 -4.67
C ASP A 258 -37.31 29.05 -3.38
N ILE A 259 -36.22 28.27 -3.47
CA ILE A 259 -35.63 27.57 -2.32
C ILE A 259 -34.20 28.06 -2.04
N ASP A 260 -33.78 27.96 -0.78
CA ASP A 260 -32.42 28.29 -0.32
C ASP A 260 -31.64 27.04 0.10
N ILE A 261 -32.35 25.98 0.52
CA ILE A 261 -31.78 24.73 1.03
C ILE A 261 -32.60 23.54 0.51
N LEU A 262 -31.92 22.49 0.05
CA LEU A 262 -32.56 21.22 -0.33
C LEU A 262 -32.01 20.09 0.55
N ASP A 263 -32.87 19.46 1.34
CA ASP A 263 -32.49 18.32 2.19
C ASP A 263 -32.78 17.00 1.47
N ILE A 264 -31.72 16.31 1.07
CA ILE A 264 -31.78 15.04 0.36
C ILE A 264 -31.29 13.95 1.32
N GLY A 265 -32.22 13.12 1.76
CA GLY A 265 -31.94 12.05 2.73
C GLY A 265 -31.48 10.75 2.06
N ARG A 266 -32.44 9.87 1.79
CA ARG A 266 -32.21 8.47 1.36
C ARG A 266 -31.36 8.38 0.10
N GLU A 267 -31.61 9.24 -0.88
CA GLU A 267 -30.93 9.20 -2.18
C GLU A 267 -29.41 9.35 -2.06
N ILE A 268 -28.91 10.07 -1.05
CA ILE A 268 -27.47 10.23 -0.80
C ILE A 268 -26.94 9.12 0.12
N ILE A 269 -27.63 8.82 1.22
CA ILE A 269 -27.14 7.85 2.23
C ILE A 269 -27.19 6.41 1.73
N ASP A 270 -28.22 6.06 0.97
CA ASP A 270 -28.42 4.72 0.42
C ASP A 270 -27.78 4.57 -0.97
N ALA A 271 -27.02 5.56 -1.44
CA ALA A 271 -26.28 5.49 -2.69
C ALA A 271 -25.44 4.19 -2.75
N PRO A 272 -25.34 3.53 -3.92
CA PRO A 272 -24.46 2.38 -4.10
C PRO A 272 -23.04 2.70 -3.62
N LEU A 273 -22.33 1.71 -3.13
CA LEU A 273 -20.90 1.87 -2.85
C LEU A 273 -20.16 2.24 -4.15
N LEU A 274 -19.02 2.92 -4.03
CA LEU A 274 -18.12 3.08 -5.17
C LEU A 274 -17.40 1.75 -5.39
N ASP A 275 -17.55 1.16 -6.56
CA ASP A 275 -16.97 -0.16 -6.83
C ASP A 275 -15.44 -0.06 -6.91
N MET A 276 -14.77 -1.02 -6.27
CA MET A 276 -13.32 -1.06 -6.08
C MET A 276 -12.84 -2.49 -6.18
N LYS A 277 -11.67 -2.66 -6.80
CA LYS A 277 -11.03 -3.97 -6.94
C LYS A 277 -9.70 -4.00 -6.20
N PHE A 278 -9.45 -5.09 -5.48
CA PHE A 278 -8.15 -5.40 -4.88
C PHE A 278 -7.45 -6.44 -5.74
N ASP A 279 -6.25 -6.14 -6.24
CA ASP A 279 -5.47 -7.08 -7.06
C ASP A 279 -4.03 -7.16 -6.57
N VAL A 280 -3.51 -8.38 -6.48
CA VAL A 280 -2.07 -8.63 -6.35
C VAL A 280 -1.41 -8.42 -7.70
N ILE A 281 -0.45 -7.49 -7.76
CA ILE A 281 0.26 -7.13 -9.00
C ILE A 281 1.71 -7.61 -9.01
N LYS A 282 2.28 -7.99 -7.86
CA LYS A 282 3.63 -8.54 -7.77
C LYS A 282 3.76 -9.47 -6.57
N VAL A 283 4.40 -10.61 -6.76
CA VAL A 283 4.86 -11.50 -5.69
C VAL A 283 6.37 -11.69 -5.85
N ALA A 284 7.16 -11.20 -4.91
CA ALA A 284 8.60 -11.33 -4.88
C ALA A 284 9.03 -12.42 -3.90
N ASN A 285 9.94 -13.29 -4.33
CA ASN A 285 10.61 -14.23 -3.44
C ASN A 285 11.72 -13.50 -2.66
N PRO A 286 12.00 -13.89 -1.41
CA PRO A 286 13.16 -13.36 -0.69
C PRO A 286 14.45 -13.75 -1.43
N HIS A 287 15.37 -12.80 -1.61
CA HIS A 287 16.73 -13.11 -2.08
C HIS A 287 17.51 -13.84 -0.97
N PRO A 288 18.33 -14.85 -1.28
CA PRO A 288 19.14 -15.55 -0.26
C PRO A 288 20.32 -14.69 0.18
N GLU A 289 20.53 -14.56 1.49
CA GLU A 289 21.74 -13.96 2.07
C GLU A 289 22.96 -14.87 1.88
N ASN A 290 24.12 -14.24 1.62
CA ASN A 290 25.43 -14.84 1.38
C ASN A 290 25.99 -15.58 2.61
N SER A 291 25.50 -16.79 2.83
CA SER A 291 26.18 -17.96 3.46
C SER A 291 25.16 -19.08 3.70
N SER A 292 24.13 -19.15 2.86
CA SER A 292 23.05 -20.12 3.03
C SER A 292 23.38 -21.40 2.25
N PRO A 293 23.17 -22.59 2.84
CA PRO A 293 23.30 -23.85 2.13
C PRO A 293 22.39 -23.85 0.90
N LEU A 294 22.80 -24.53 -0.19
CA LEU A 294 22.07 -24.54 -1.45
C LEU A 294 20.72 -25.22 -1.24
N GLU A 295 19.65 -24.44 -1.09
CA GLU A 295 18.28 -24.96 -0.97
C GLU A 295 17.77 -25.48 -2.32
N LEU A 296 17.28 -26.71 -2.31
CA LEU A 296 16.73 -27.44 -3.44
C LEU A 296 15.25 -27.72 -3.18
N ASN A 297 14.40 -27.43 -4.17
CA ASN A 297 12.97 -27.69 -4.10
C ASN A 297 12.67 -29.11 -4.61
N LEU A 298 11.98 -29.93 -3.82
CA LEU A 298 11.70 -31.33 -4.16
C LEU A 298 10.71 -31.51 -5.32
N LEU A 299 10.05 -30.44 -5.79
CA LEU A 299 9.13 -30.46 -6.95
C LEU A 299 8.06 -31.56 -6.83
N GLU A 300 7.50 -31.73 -5.63
CA GLU A 300 6.48 -32.73 -5.31
C GLU A 300 6.94 -34.19 -5.42
N LYS A 301 8.23 -34.44 -5.65
CA LYS A 301 8.84 -35.77 -5.60
C LYS A 301 9.52 -35.98 -4.23
N THR A 302 8.73 -36.45 -3.26
CA THR A 302 9.12 -36.55 -1.84
C THR A 302 9.42 -37.98 -1.36
N GLU A 303 9.13 -38.98 -2.19
CA GLU A 303 9.18 -40.38 -1.81
C GLU A 303 10.60 -40.95 -1.87
N LEU A 304 10.99 -41.66 -0.82
CA LEU A 304 12.23 -42.40 -0.69
C LEU A 304 11.91 -43.88 -0.51
N TYR A 305 12.42 -44.72 -1.40
CA TYR A 305 12.24 -46.16 -1.39
C TYR A 305 13.49 -46.84 -0.85
N ILE A 306 13.32 -47.72 0.12
CA ILE A 306 14.36 -48.63 0.59
C ILE A 306 13.99 -50.02 0.12
N GLU A 307 14.75 -50.58 -0.81
CA GLU A 307 14.50 -51.87 -1.43
C GLU A 307 15.44 -52.95 -0.88
N ASN A 308 15.00 -54.21 -0.93
CA ASN A 308 15.70 -55.38 -0.39
C ASN A 308 16.02 -55.25 1.12
N ILE A 309 15.07 -54.70 1.88
CA ILE A 309 15.11 -54.58 3.34
C ILE A 309 14.14 -55.59 3.96
N THR A 310 14.55 -56.26 5.03
CA THR A 310 13.68 -57.18 5.78
C THR A 310 13.42 -56.64 7.18
N LEU A 311 12.16 -56.63 7.60
CA LEU A 311 11.74 -56.16 8.92
C LEU A 311 11.19 -57.31 9.78
N GLN A 312 11.64 -57.42 11.04
CA GLN A 312 11.22 -58.41 12.03
C GLN A 312 10.95 -57.73 13.37
N ASN A 313 9.70 -57.44 13.71
CA ASN A 313 9.34 -56.65 14.89
C ASN A 313 10.03 -55.26 14.94
N ALA A 314 10.33 -54.68 13.78
CA ALA A 314 10.95 -53.37 13.68
C ALA A 314 10.00 -52.23 14.07
N ASN A 315 10.53 -51.18 14.70
CA ASN A 315 9.78 -49.98 15.01
C ASN A 315 9.84 -48.97 13.84
N LEU A 316 8.72 -48.81 13.12
CA LEU A 316 8.64 -47.93 11.95
C LEU A 316 8.85 -46.44 12.28
N THR A 317 8.45 -46.00 13.47
CA THR A 317 8.69 -44.63 13.94
C THR A 317 10.18 -44.39 14.15
N GLN A 318 10.88 -45.34 14.74
CA GLN A 318 12.35 -45.25 14.90
C GLN A 318 13.07 -45.28 13.55
N LEU A 319 12.56 -46.06 12.59
CA LEU A 319 13.07 -46.10 11.22
C LEU A 319 12.96 -44.71 10.56
N ALA A 320 11.77 -44.08 10.60
CA ALA A 320 11.57 -42.72 10.11
C ALA A 320 12.49 -41.70 10.81
N HIS A 321 12.63 -41.79 12.14
CA HIS A 321 13.52 -40.91 12.90
C HIS A 321 14.99 -41.07 12.51
N VAL A 322 15.45 -42.28 12.20
CA VAL A 322 16.82 -42.51 11.72
C VAL A 322 17.03 -41.85 10.36
N VAL A 323 16.09 -41.98 9.44
CA VAL A 323 16.14 -41.30 8.13
C VAL A 323 16.16 -39.79 8.31
N ALA A 324 15.24 -39.23 9.12
CA ALA A 324 15.22 -37.80 9.44
C ALA A 324 16.56 -37.32 10.02
N LYS A 325 17.12 -38.07 10.97
CA LYS A 325 18.41 -37.75 11.60
C LYS A 325 19.56 -37.73 10.61
N VAL A 326 19.65 -38.72 9.71
CA VAL A 326 20.74 -38.81 8.71
C VAL A 326 20.65 -37.68 7.68
N LEU A 327 19.42 -37.26 7.34
CA LEU A 327 19.16 -36.13 6.45
C LEU A 327 19.15 -34.78 7.18
N GLU A 328 19.48 -34.75 8.48
CA GLU A 328 19.47 -33.53 9.32
C GLU A 328 18.12 -32.78 9.28
N LEU A 329 17.03 -33.55 9.20
CA LEU A 329 15.65 -33.09 9.26
C LEU A 329 15.07 -33.29 10.67
N LYS A 330 13.99 -32.55 10.97
CA LYS A 330 13.23 -32.79 12.20
C LYS A 330 12.61 -34.20 12.16
N SER A 331 12.44 -34.82 13.33
CA SER A 331 11.92 -36.19 13.44
C SER A 331 10.52 -36.38 12.86
N ASP A 332 9.70 -35.31 12.83
CA ASP A 332 8.35 -35.27 12.26
C ASP A 332 8.34 -34.97 10.75
N ALA A 333 9.50 -34.74 10.13
CA ALA A 333 9.61 -34.38 8.71
C ALA A 333 9.74 -35.60 7.78
N VAL A 334 9.81 -36.82 8.33
CA VAL A 334 9.88 -38.07 7.57
C VAL A 334 8.85 -39.04 8.11
N MET A 335 8.12 -39.71 7.23
CA MET A 335 7.07 -40.65 7.60
C MET A 335 7.17 -41.93 6.77
N VAL A 336 7.05 -43.10 7.40
CA VAL A 336 6.90 -44.36 6.66
C VAL A 336 5.47 -44.44 6.12
N THR A 337 5.31 -44.60 4.81
CA THR A 337 4.01 -44.58 4.12
C THR A 337 3.54 -45.96 3.71
N ASP A 338 4.45 -46.85 3.30
CA ASP A 338 4.14 -48.23 2.91
C ASP A 338 5.27 -49.18 3.35
N VAL A 339 4.89 -50.40 3.71
CA VAL A 339 5.81 -51.48 4.08
C VAL A 339 5.34 -52.76 3.41
N ARG A 340 6.22 -53.31 2.56
CA ARG A 340 6.03 -54.58 1.86
C ARG A 340 7.15 -55.55 2.23
N ASN A 341 7.00 -56.81 1.82
CA ASN A 341 7.92 -57.90 2.19
C ASN A 341 9.41 -57.54 2.02
N ASN A 342 9.76 -56.78 0.96
CA ASN A 342 11.14 -56.38 0.66
C ASN A 342 11.35 -54.87 0.46
N THR A 343 10.35 -54.03 0.71
CA THR A 343 10.43 -52.60 0.40
C THR A 343 9.78 -51.77 1.50
N VAL A 344 10.44 -50.68 1.89
CA VAL A 344 9.88 -49.66 2.78
C VAL A 344 9.87 -48.33 2.04
N THR A 345 8.70 -47.69 1.97
CA THR A 345 8.54 -46.38 1.36
C THR A 345 8.41 -45.32 2.46
N LEU A 346 9.13 -44.22 2.31
CA LEU A 346 9.09 -43.06 3.20
C LEU A 346 8.77 -41.80 2.42
N ASP A 347 8.03 -40.88 3.03
CA ASP A 347 7.83 -39.53 2.51
C ASP A 347 8.62 -38.50 3.32
N ILE A 348 9.26 -37.58 2.60
CA ILE A 348 9.84 -36.37 3.17
C ILE A 348 8.80 -35.24 3.11
N LEU A 349 8.25 -34.87 4.25
CA LEU A 349 7.15 -33.89 4.38
C LEU A 349 7.59 -32.43 4.17
N ARG A 350 8.80 -32.21 3.64
CA ARG A 350 9.40 -30.89 3.40
C ARG A 350 9.39 -30.59 1.90
N LYS A 351 9.00 -29.37 1.53
CA LYS A 351 9.05 -28.91 0.13
C LYS A 351 10.47 -28.58 -0.35
N THR A 352 11.35 -28.24 0.59
CA THR A 352 12.75 -27.90 0.32
C THR A 352 13.68 -28.60 1.27
N VAL A 353 14.85 -28.98 0.76
CA VAL A 353 15.99 -29.58 1.48
C VAL A 353 17.26 -28.88 1.01
N THR A 354 18.33 -28.93 1.79
CA THR A 354 19.63 -28.42 1.31
C THR A 354 20.41 -29.51 0.59
N ALA A 355 21.35 -29.13 -0.27
CA ALA A 355 22.22 -30.09 -0.95
C ALA A 355 22.99 -30.97 0.05
N GLU A 356 23.47 -30.41 1.15
CA GLU A 356 24.23 -31.13 2.18
C GLU A 356 23.40 -32.20 2.90
N GLN A 357 22.07 -31.99 2.99
CA GLN A 357 21.14 -32.92 3.64
C GLN A 357 20.94 -34.20 2.85
N ILE A 358 21.04 -34.15 1.52
CA ILE A 358 20.66 -35.28 0.66
C ILE A 358 21.85 -35.90 -0.07
N PHE A 359 22.85 -35.14 -0.51
CA PHE A 359 23.86 -35.66 -1.44
C PHE A 359 24.75 -36.74 -0.80
N GLY A 360 24.77 -37.93 -1.41
CA GLY A 360 25.66 -39.04 -1.07
C GLY A 360 25.47 -39.67 0.31
N LYS A 361 24.27 -39.55 0.87
CA LYS A 361 23.94 -40.05 2.21
C LYS A 361 23.55 -41.54 2.26
N GLN A 362 23.43 -42.23 1.12
CA GLN A 362 22.94 -43.63 1.08
C GLN A 362 23.69 -44.57 2.01
N LYS A 363 25.03 -44.58 1.96
CA LYS A 363 25.85 -45.47 2.79
C LYS A 363 25.64 -45.20 4.29
N GLN A 364 25.63 -43.92 4.67
CA GLN A 364 25.39 -43.51 6.06
C GLN A 364 23.99 -43.94 6.51
N LEU A 365 22.99 -43.77 5.65
CA LEU A 365 21.60 -44.13 5.94
C LEU A 365 21.44 -45.62 6.18
N LEU A 366 21.95 -46.46 5.27
CA LEU A 366 21.92 -47.93 5.41
C LEU A 366 22.67 -48.41 6.67
N GLN A 367 23.80 -47.80 7.01
CA GLN A 367 24.55 -48.13 8.23
C GLN A 367 23.77 -47.85 9.52
N HIS A 368 23.05 -46.72 9.58
CA HIS A 368 22.27 -46.36 10.76
C HIS A 368 20.99 -47.19 10.86
N LEU A 369 20.37 -47.53 9.73
CA LEU A 369 19.22 -48.42 9.70
C LEU A 369 19.55 -49.82 10.19
N ALA A 370 20.73 -50.35 9.84
CA ALA A 370 21.18 -51.67 10.28
C ALA A 370 21.36 -51.79 11.81
N GLN A 371 21.42 -50.68 12.54
CA GLN A 371 21.54 -50.66 14.01
C GLN A 371 20.18 -50.75 14.71
N LEU A 372 19.06 -50.64 13.97
CA LEU A 372 17.73 -50.70 14.56
C LEU A 372 17.33 -52.15 14.85
N PRO A 373 16.81 -52.46 16.06
CA PRO A 373 16.26 -53.77 16.36
C PRO A 373 15.18 -54.15 15.35
N GLY A 374 15.31 -55.34 14.77
CA GLY A 374 14.36 -55.85 13.80
C GLY A 374 14.57 -55.38 12.36
N VAL A 375 15.58 -54.56 12.06
CA VAL A 375 15.91 -54.15 10.69
C VAL A 375 17.09 -54.96 10.16
N ILE A 376 16.89 -55.67 9.05
CA ILE A 376 17.93 -56.47 8.40
C ILE A 376 18.26 -55.82 7.05
N ILE A 377 19.51 -55.38 6.92
CA ILE A 377 20.09 -54.77 5.72
C ILE A 377 21.06 -55.79 5.10
N THR A 378 20.97 -55.99 3.79
CA THR A 378 21.82 -56.89 3.00
C THR A 378 22.70 -56.08 2.04
N PRO A 379 23.73 -56.69 1.43
CA PRO A 379 24.52 -56.03 0.37
C PRO A 379 23.68 -55.60 -0.85
N GLN A 380 22.49 -56.19 -1.03
CA GLN A 380 21.54 -55.86 -2.09
C GLN A 380 20.58 -54.72 -1.69
N THR A 381 20.60 -54.27 -0.43
CA THR A 381 19.72 -53.18 0.01
C THR A 381 20.16 -51.85 -0.59
N THR A 382 19.23 -51.19 -1.27
CA THR A 382 19.47 -49.94 -1.99
C THR A 382 18.42 -48.89 -1.63
N ILE A 383 18.80 -47.62 -1.80
CA ILE A 383 17.90 -46.50 -1.62
C ILE A 383 17.64 -45.89 -2.99
N HIS A 384 16.38 -45.76 -3.36
CA HIS A 384 15.95 -45.17 -4.61
C HIS A 384 14.99 -44.01 -4.35
N SER A 385 15.07 -42.97 -5.18
CA SER A 385 14.09 -41.89 -5.18
C SER A 385 14.07 -41.20 -6.53
N GLU A 386 12.90 -40.71 -6.89
CA GLU A 386 12.67 -39.94 -8.10
C GLU A 386 13.00 -38.46 -7.86
N GLY A 387 13.62 -37.80 -8.85
CA GLY A 387 13.91 -36.36 -8.77
C GLY A 387 15.11 -36.03 -7.86
N ILE A 388 15.03 -34.91 -7.14
CA ILE A 388 16.18 -34.35 -6.39
C ILE A 388 16.66 -35.28 -5.28
N LEU A 389 15.75 -36.00 -4.61
CA LEU A 389 16.12 -36.96 -3.57
C LEU A 389 16.94 -38.15 -4.09
N GLY A 390 16.91 -38.43 -5.41
CA GLY A 390 17.77 -39.42 -6.04
C GLY A 390 19.27 -39.15 -5.85
N PHE A 391 19.66 -37.90 -5.51
CA PHE A 391 21.04 -37.57 -5.17
C PHE A 391 21.55 -38.19 -3.86
N ILE A 392 20.67 -38.80 -3.04
CA ILE A 392 21.04 -39.63 -1.89
C ILE A 392 21.91 -40.82 -2.31
N ALA A 393 21.65 -41.37 -3.49
CA ALA A 393 22.35 -42.52 -4.04
C ALA A 393 23.65 -42.20 -4.78
N LEU A 394 23.96 -40.90 -5.01
CA LEU A 394 25.23 -40.53 -5.65
C LEU A 394 26.42 -40.94 -4.77
N ASP A 395 27.54 -41.27 -5.40
CA ASP A 395 28.78 -41.39 -4.66
C ASP A 395 29.23 -40.01 -4.15
N GLU A 396 29.88 -39.99 -2.99
CA GLU A 396 30.30 -38.75 -2.31
C GLU A 396 31.24 -37.89 -3.18
N SER A 397 31.97 -38.49 -4.13
CA SER A 397 32.91 -37.79 -5.01
C SER A 397 32.21 -37.06 -6.15
N THR A 398 31.23 -37.70 -6.80
CA THR A 398 30.38 -37.10 -7.84
C THR A 398 29.47 -36.03 -7.25
N ALA A 399 28.94 -36.26 -6.04
CA ALA A 399 28.17 -35.26 -5.29
C ALA A 399 28.93 -33.93 -5.12
N LYS A 400 30.19 -34.00 -4.67
CA LYS A 400 31.05 -32.82 -4.51
C LYS A 400 31.30 -32.11 -5.84
N GLN A 401 31.50 -32.83 -6.93
CA GLN A 401 31.70 -32.25 -8.27
C GLN A 401 30.47 -31.51 -8.78
N VAL A 402 29.26 -32.07 -8.60
CA VAL A 402 27.99 -31.43 -9.02
C VAL A 402 27.71 -30.15 -8.24
N ILE A 403 27.97 -30.16 -6.92
CA ILE A 403 27.83 -28.99 -6.06
C ILE A 403 28.80 -27.89 -6.49
N GLU A 404 30.08 -28.23 -6.71
CA GLU A 404 31.07 -27.26 -7.16
C GLU A 404 30.74 -26.69 -8.54
N ARG A 405 30.30 -27.51 -9.49
CA ARG A 405 29.89 -27.04 -10.81
C ARG A 405 28.67 -26.10 -10.75
N THR A 406 27.71 -26.38 -9.88
CA THR A 406 26.53 -25.52 -9.66
C THR A 406 26.93 -24.19 -9.02
N ARG A 407 27.84 -24.22 -8.04
CA ARG A 407 28.43 -23.02 -7.44
C ARG A 407 29.16 -22.18 -8.49
N GLN A 408 29.94 -22.81 -9.37
CA GLN A 408 30.64 -22.14 -10.49
C GLN A 408 29.66 -21.47 -11.46
N ILE A 409 28.57 -22.15 -11.84
CA ILE A 409 27.55 -21.56 -12.74
C ILE A 409 26.89 -20.34 -12.07
N THR A 410 26.52 -20.45 -10.79
CA THR A 410 25.96 -19.33 -10.02
C THR A 410 26.92 -18.15 -9.95
N GLN A 411 28.21 -18.40 -9.70
CA GLN A 411 29.26 -17.38 -9.70
C GLN A 411 29.41 -16.73 -11.09
N GLN A 412 29.34 -17.51 -12.17
CA GLN A 412 29.38 -16.97 -13.54
C GLN A 412 28.18 -16.05 -13.85
N VAL A 413 26.99 -16.41 -13.39
CA VAL A 413 25.77 -15.58 -13.55
C VAL A 413 25.91 -14.28 -12.75
N GLN A 414 26.34 -14.37 -11.49
CA GLN A 414 26.61 -13.19 -10.66
C GLN A 414 27.67 -12.27 -11.28
N ALA A 415 28.75 -12.83 -11.82
CA ALA A 415 29.79 -12.08 -12.51
C ALA A 415 29.28 -11.35 -13.76
N LYS A 416 28.38 -11.99 -14.53
CA LYS A 416 27.73 -11.34 -15.69
C LYS A 416 26.80 -10.20 -15.28
N ILE A 417 26.03 -10.38 -14.20
CA ILE A 417 25.16 -9.32 -13.66
C ILE A 417 26.00 -8.14 -13.15
N ALA A 418 27.09 -8.42 -12.43
CA ALA A 418 27.98 -7.40 -11.86
C ALA A 418 28.57 -6.43 -12.90
N LYS A 419 28.74 -6.87 -14.15
CA LYS A 419 29.27 -6.04 -15.25
C LYS A 419 28.20 -5.29 -16.05
N ARG A 420 26.91 -5.56 -15.84
CA ARG A 420 25.84 -4.76 -16.46
C ARG A 420 25.69 -3.45 -15.70
N ALA A 421 25.69 -2.33 -16.40
CA ALA A 421 25.51 -1.03 -15.79
C ALA A 421 24.38 -0.23 -16.46
N ILE A 422 23.76 0.66 -15.71
CA ILE A 422 22.80 1.63 -16.27
C ILE A 422 23.06 3.00 -15.66
N VAL A 423 22.95 4.03 -16.50
CA VAL A 423 23.25 5.41 -16.13
C VAL A 423 22.01 6.26 -16.32
N TYR A 424 21.62 6.98 -15.26
CA TYR A 424 20.52 7.93 -15.25
C TYR A 424 21.04 9.34 -15.00
N SER A 425 20.28 10.33 -15.47
CA SER A 425 20.44 11.74 -15.11
C SER A 425 19.13 12.31 -14.61
N THR A 426 19.21 13.27 -13.69
CA THR A 426 18.07 14.03 -13.20
C THR A 426 18.26 15.51 -13.48
N GLY A 427 17.14 16.19 -13.65
CA GLY A 427 17.11 17.64 -13.83
C GLY A 427 16.01 18.05 -14.78
N HIS A 428 15.13 18.92 -14.30
CA HIS A 428 14.03 19.45 -15.11
C HIS A 428 14.53 20.11 -16.41
N GLU A 429 15.68 20.80 -16.36
CA GLU A 429 16.28 21.47 -17.51
C GLU A 429 16.78 20.48 -18.58
N ILE A 430 17.28 19.32 -18.15
CA ILE A 430 17.76 18.27 -19.07
C ILE A 430 16.56 17.57 -19.72
N LYS A 431 15.53 17.24 -18.92
CA LYS A 431 14.34 16.52 -19.42
C LYS A 431 13.58 17.30 -20.50
N HIS A 432 13.52 18.62 -20.37
CA HIS A 432 12.86 19.51 -21.33
C HIS A 432 13.80 19.99 -22.45
N GLY A 433 15.03 19.47 -22.53
CA GLY A 433 15.99 19.85 -23.58
C GLY A 433 16.53 21.28 -23.48
N ILE A 434 16.40 21.92 -22.32
CA ILE A 434 16.92 23.27 -22.05
C ILE A 434 18.45 23.22 -21.91
N ILE A 435 18.97 22.13 -21.33
CA ILE A 435 20.40 21.87 -21.16
C ILE A 435 20.73 20.49 -21.72
N GLN A 436 21.89 20.35 -22.36
CA GLN A 436 22.38 19.07 -22.88
C GLN A 436 22.91 18.18 -21.74
N ASP A 437 22.50 16.91 -21.70
CA ASP A 437 23.11 15.91 -20.82
C ASP A 437 24.52 15.55 -21.29
N THR A 438 25.52 16.09 -20.61
CA THR A 438 26.94 15.80 -20.85
C THR A 438 27.49 14.71 -19.94
N ASN A 439 26.76 14.34 -18.89
CA ASN A 439 27.21 13.36 -17.91
C ASN A 439 26.97 11.94 -18.38
N THR A 440 25.76 11.63 -18.86
CA THR A 440 25.40 10.28 -19.28
C THR A 440 26.35 9.74 -20.36
N PRO A 441 26.66 10.49 -21.45
CA PRO A 441 27.62 10.02 -22.47
C PRO A 441 29.03 9.76 -21.89
N MET A 442 29.53 10.69 -21.06
CA MET A 442 30.85 10.61 -20.44
C MET A 442 30.98 9.41 -19.49
N ILE A 443 29.95 9.14 -18.68
CA ILE A 443 29.92 8.00 -17.76
C ILE A 443 29.84 6.69 -18.54
N ILE A 444 29.01 6.62 -19.59
CA ILE A 444 28.89 5.43 -20.43
C ILE A 444 30.23 5.07 -21.09
N GLU A 445 30.93 6.05 -21.65
CA GLU A 445 32.23 5.82 -22.27
C GLU A 445 33.24 5.29 -21.26
N ARG A 446 33.33 5.93 -20.10
CA ARG A 446 34.27 5.54 -19.05
C ARG A 446 33.96 4.17 -18.43
N LEU A 447 32.67 3.82 -18.29
CA LEU A 447 32.23 2.50 -17.84
C LEU A 447 32.58 1.40 -18.85
N LYS A 448 32.45 1.66 -20.15
CA LYS A 448 32.91 0.73 -21.21
C LYS A 448 34.42 0.48 -21.09
N GLN A 449 35.21 1.53 -20.89
CA GLN A 449 36.66 1.41 -20.67
C GLN A 449 37.01 0.60 -19.40
N ALA A 450 36.16 0.62 -18.37
CA ALA A 450 36.28 -0.21 -17.16
C ALA A 450 35.74 -1.65 -17.33
N GLY A 451 35.33 -2.04 -18.54
CA GLY A 451 34.83 -3.38 -18.84
C GLY A 451 33.38 -3.65 -18.39
N TYR A 452 32.58 -2.60 -18.14
CA TYR A 452 31.13 -2.73 -17.95
C TYR A 452 30.40 -2.74 -19.29
N GLN A 453 29.15 -3.20 -19.27
CA GLN A 453 28.17 -3.09 -20.34
C GLN A 453 27.11 -2.04 -19.94
N PRO A 454 27.42 -0.74 -20.07
CA PRO A 454 26.51 0.32 -19.66
C PRO A 454 25.44 0.62 -20.70
N VAL A 455 24.23 0.92 -20.22
CA VAL A 455 23.09 1.42 -21.02
C VAL A 455 22.69 2.81 -20.50
N ALA A 456 22.27 3.69 -21.41
CA ALA A 456 21.65 4.97 -21.03
C ALA A 456 20.19 4.74 -20.61
N GLY A 457 19.83 5.13 -19.39
CA GLY A 457 18.45 5.23 -18.97
C GLY A 457 17.82 6.57 -19.40
N PRO A 458 16.48 6.72 -19.29
CA PRO A 458 15.81 7.99 -19.50
C PRO A 458 16.25 9.06 -18.49
N VAL A 459 16.08 10.33 -18.87
CA VAL A 459 16.23 11.47 -17.95
C VAL A 459 15.03 11.52 -17.01
N LEU A 460 15.30 11.53 -15.70
CA LEU A 460 14.28 11.46 -14.67
C LEU A 460 13.86 12.86 -14.21
N ASN A 461 12.58 13.00 -13.83
CA ASN A 461 12.17 14.19 -13.10
C ASN A 461 12.82 14.22 -11.72
N ASP A 462 12.86 15.43 -11.16
CA ASP A 462 13.16 15.72 -9.77
C ASP A 462 12.03 15.28 -8.81
N ASP A 463 11.46 14.09 -9.06
CA ASP A 463 10.44 13.44 -8.21
C ASP A 463 11.05 12.23 -7.49
N GLN A 464 10.95 12.24 -6.16
CA GLN A 464 11.52 11.21 -5.30
C GLN A 464 11.00 9.79 -5.63
N ASN A 465 9.72 9.64 -6.00
CA ASN A 465 9.10 8.34 -6.25
C ASN A 465 9.47 7.80 -7.62
N GLU A 466 9.48 8.65 -8.64
CA GLU A 466 9.93 8.32 -10.00
C GLU A 466 11.36 7.80 -9.96
N ILE A 467 12.26 8.53 -9.28
CA ILE A 467 13.66 8.11 -9.12
C ILE A 467 13.75 6.78 -8.36
N ALA A 468 13.08 6.65 -7.21
CA ALA A 468 13.16 5.44 -6.38
C ALA A 468 12.67 4.19 -7.12
N ASN A 469 11.54 4.30 -7.83
CA ASN A 469 10.97 3.20 -8.61
C ASN A 469 11.89 2.81 -9.76
N THR A 470 12.42 3.78 -10.49
CA THR A 470 13.30 3.53 -11.66
C THR A 470 14.60 2.83 -11.24
N LEU A 471 15.23 3.29 -10.17
CA LEU A 471 16.45 2.66 -9.63
C LEU A 471 16.16 1.23 -9.13
N TYR A 472 15.02 1.02 -8.46
CA TYR A 472 14.61 -0.31 -8.01
C TYR A 472 14.32 -1.25 -9.18
N GLU A 473 13.63 -0.80 -10.22
CA GLU A 473 13.37 -1.58 -11.43
C GLU A 473 14.66 -1.96 -12.16
N ALA A 474 15.63 -1.04 -12.27
CA ALA A 474 16.94 -1.36 -12.81
C ALA A 474 17.65 -2.47 -12.01
N ALA A 475 17.61 -2.43 -10.68
CA ALA A 475 18.18 -3.51 -9.87
C ALA A 475 17.50 -4.86 -10.14
N GLN A 476 16.18 -4.86 -10.29
CA GLN A 476 15.40 -6.06 -10.62
C GLN A 476 15.67 -6.59 -12.03
N ASN A 477 16.01 -5.70 -12.98
CA ASN A 477 16.39 -6.05 -14.35
C ASN A 477 17.85 -6.54 -14.49
N GLY A 478 18.51 -6.82 -13.36
CA GLY A 478 19.84 -7.43 -13.31
C GLY A 478 20.96 -6.48 -13.75
N TYR A 479 20.86 -5.19 -13.42
CA TYR A 479 22.00 -4.27 -13.54
C TYR A 479 22.82 -4.31 -12.25
N GLY A 480 24.08 -4.77 -12.32
CA GLY A 480 24.97 -4.82 -11.15
C GLY A 480 25.48 -3.46 -10.68
N LEU A 481 25.51 -2.45 -11.55
CA LEU A 481 25.89 -1.08 -11.21
C LEU A 481 24.88 -0.07 -11.76
N ILE A 482 24.35 0.78 -10.89
CA ILE A 482 23.47 1.88 -11.27
C ILE A 482 24.15 3.19 -10.89
N ILE A 483 24.33 4.08 -11.86
CA ILE A 483 24.85 5.42 -11.62
C ILE A 483 23.75 6.42 -11.93
N ILE A 484 23.50 7.34 -11.01
CA ILE A 484 22.58 8.46 -11.22
C ILE A 484 23.32 9.77 -10.97
N THR A 485 23.14 10.74 -11.86
CA THR A 485 23.74 12.07 -11.73
C THR A 485 22.67 13.14 -11.57
N GLY A 486 22.96 14.17 -10.77
CA GLY A 486 22.00 15.24 -10.50
C GLY A 486 21.06 14.94 -9.33
N GLY A 487 20.34 15.96 -8.89
CA GLY A 487 19.32 15.83 -7.83
C GLY A 487 19.90 15.55 -6.44
N VAL A 488 21.19 15.82 -6.21
CA VAL A 488 21.89 15.62 -4.93
C VAL A 488 22.20 16.94 -4.20
N GLY A 489 21.78 18.07 -4.77
CA GLY A 489 22.01 19.41 -4.25
C GLY A 489 21.22 19.74 -2.99
N ALA A 490 21.33 21.00 -2.56
CA ALA A 490 20.70 21.50 -1.34
C ALA A 490 19.37 22.23 -1.59
N GLU A 491 18.83 22.19 -2.80
CA GLU A 491 17.55 22.79 -3.16
C GLU A 491 16.39 21.81 -2.89
N ASP A 492 15.14 22.31 -2.82
CA ASP A 492 13.96 21.45 -2.61
C ASP A 492 13.70 20.47 -3.77
N LYS A 493 14.10 20.86 -4.99
CA LYS A 493 13.93 20.02 -6.18
C LYS A 493 14.89 18.83 -6.22
N ASP A 494 16.03 18.90 -5.54
CA ASP A 494 16.96 17.77 -5.49
C ASP A 494 16.30 16.63 -4.70
N GLN A 495 16.10 15.44 -5.29
CA GLN A 495 15.40 14.32 -4.61
C GLN A 495 16.12 12.96 -4.70
N THR A 496 17.31 12.90 -5.32
CA THR A 496 18.04 11.65 -5.60
C THR A 496 18.48 10.93 -4.32
N ILE A 497 18.91 11.66 -3.30
CA ILE A 497 19.38 11.07 -2.04
C ILE A 497 18.20 10.46 -1.26
N GLU A 498 17.12 11.21 -1.15
CA GLU A 498 15.88 10.80 -0.50
C GLU A 498 15.22 9.63 -1.23
N ALA A 499 15.34 9.59 -2.56
CA ALA A 499 14.89 8.46 -3.37
C ALA A 499 15.66 7.19 -3.04
N ILE A 500 17.00 7.26 -2.98
CA ILE A 500 17.84 6.09 -2.64
C ILE A 500 17.57 5.60 -1.21
N GLN A 501 17.44 6.51 -0.25
CA GLN A 501 17.10 6.17 1.15
C GLN A 501 15.70 5.54 1.28
N LYS A 502 14.80 5.80 0.34
CA LYS A 502 13.47 5.16 0.27
C LYS A 502 13.53 3.72 -0.22
N ILE A 503 14.54 3.37 -1.04
CA ILE A 503 14.72 2.01 -1.54
C ILE A 503 15.38 1.13 -0.47
N THR A 504 16.34 1.66 0.29
CA THR A 504 17.03 0.91 1.35
C THR A 504 17.48 1.82 2.50
N HIS A 505 17.29 1.35 3.73
CA HIS A 505 17.79 2.02 4.94
C HIS A 505 19.31 1.89 5.11
N GLN A 506 19.99 1.07 4.30
CA GLN A 506 21.44 0.87 4.34
C GLN A 506 22.22 1.81 3.40
N ALA A 507 21.64 2.91 2.96
CA ALA A 507 22.35 3.88 2.10
C ALA A 507 23.35 4.72 2.91
N SER A 508 24.62 4.78 2.46
CA SER A 508 25.62 5.69 3.02
C SER A 508 25.56 7.04 2.32
N THR A 509 25.27 8.11 3.06
CA THR A 509 25.02 9.45 2.51
C THR A 509 25.94 10.55 3.07
N PRO A 510 27.25 10.52 2.80
CA PRO A 510 28.18 11.52 3.31
C PRO A 510 27.99 12.89 2.67
N TYR A 511 28.17 13.96 3.46
CA TYR A 511 28.20 15.33 2.98
C TYR A 511 29.48 15.61 2.20
N ILE A 512 29.35 16.32 1.08
CA ILE A 512 30.46 16.96 0.38
C ILE A 512 30.65 18.39 0.89
N ILE A 513 29.56 19.14 1.07
CA ILE A 513 29.56 20.50 1.62
C ILE A 513 28.32 20.71 2.49
N LYS A 514 28.43 21.54 3.55
CA LYS A 514 27.31 21.90 4.44
C LYS A 514 26.94 23.37 4.29
N TYR A 515 25.65 23.66 4.38
CA TYR A 515 25.09 25.00 4.36
C TYR A 515 24.22 25.25 5.58
N LYS A 516 24.03 26.52 5.94
CA LYS A 516 23.01 26.89 6.93
C LYS A 516 21.63 26.85 6.24
N LYS A 517 20.74 25.98 6.70
CA LYS A 517 19.38 25.83 6.18
C LYS A 517 18.65 27.19 6.17
N GLY A 518 17.95 27.51 5.09
CA GLY A 518 17.21 28.76 4.92
C GLY A 518 18.04 29.96 4.44
N THR A 519 19.29 29.73 3.98
CA THR A 519 20.09 30.77 3.31
C THR A 519 20.03 30.61 1.79
N ARG A 520 19.66 31.68 1.07
CA ARG A 520 19.52 31.68 -0.40
C ARG A 520 18.60 30.54 -0.88
N ARG A 521 19.07 29.69 -1.80
CA ARG A 521 18.34 28.54 -2.36
C ARG A 521 18.51 27.26 -1.54
N HIS A 522 19.15 27.31 -0.37
CA HIS A 522 19.47 26.12 0.43
C HIS A 522 18.32 25.75 1.37
N HIS A 523 17.49 24.83 0.92
CA HIS A 523 16.42 24.23 1.72
C HIS A 523 16.90 23.01 2.52
N LYS A 524 18.02 22.40 2.10
CA LYS A 524 18.72 21.34 2.83
C LYS A 524 20.00 21.86 3.49
N ASP A 525 20.56 21.08 4.40
CA ASP A 525 21.74 21.43 5.20
C ASP A 525 23.08 21.14 4.50
N GLY A 526 23.06 20.74 3.22
CA GLY A 526 24.26 20.51 2.42
C GLY A 526 24.02 19.69 1.14
N VAL A 527 25.08 19.54 0.35
CA VAL A 527 25.12 18.59 -0.78
C VAL A 527 25.70 17.28 -0.29
N LYS A 528 25.05 16.18 -0.63
CA LYS A 528 25.46 14.82 -0.28
C LYS A 528 25.73 14.00 -1.54
N ILE A 529 26.33 12.84 -1.36
CA ILE A 529 26.21 11.73 -2.33
C ILE A 529 25.51 10.58 -1.64
N ALA A 530 25.12 9.56 -2.40
CA ALA A 530 24.63 8.31 -1.85
C ALA A 530 25.34 7.13 -2.51
N VAL A 531 25.73 6.15 -1.71
CA VAL A 531 26.06 4.81 -2.18
C VAL A 531 25.18 3.83 -1.42
N ALA A 532 24.49 2.96 -2.14
CA ALA A 532 23.60 1.96 -1.55
C ALA A 532 23.82 0.60 -2.21
N LYS A 533 23.50 -0.47 -1.47
CA LYS A 533 23.57 -1.84 -1.97
C LYS A 533 22.19 -2.51 -1.91
N LEU A 534 21.80 -3.10 -3.04
CA LEU A 534 20.62 -3.95 -3.24
C LEU A 534 21.11 -5.23 -3.91
N GLU A 535 21.73 -6.12 -3.13
CA GLU A 535 22.50 -7.26 -3.63
C GLU A 535 21.81 -7.98 -4.80
N PRO A 536 22.50 -8.17 -5.95
CA PRO A 536 23.91 -7.87 -6.23
C PRO A 536 24.22 -6.44 -6.72
N THR A 537 23.23 -5.53 -6.70
CA THR A 537 23.30 -4.20 -7.32
C THR A 537 23.95 -3.15 -6.40
N THR A 538 24.87 -2.36 -6.95
CA THR A 538 25.40 -1.16 -6.30
C THR A 538 24.82 0.08 -6.96
N ILE A 539 24.26 1.00 -6.16
CA ILE A 539 23.71 2.28 -6.62
C ILE A 539 24.63 3.41 -6.17
N ILE A 540 25.00 4.31 -7.08
CA ILE A 540 25.86 5.46 -6.80
C ILE A 540 25.19 6.74 -7.34
N ALA A 541 24.93 7.69 -6.45
CA ALA A 541 24.48 9.03 -6.80
C ALA A 541 25.64 10.01 -6.80
N LEU A 542 25.86 10.68 -7.93
CA LEU A 542 26.93 11.65 -8.14
C LEU A 542 26.36 13.07 -8.41
N PRO A 543 27.14 14.13 -8.17
CA PRO A 543 26.74 15.51 -8.49
C PRO A 543 26.44 15.77 -9.97
N GLY A 544 25.68 16.82 -10.24
CA GLY A 544 25.34 17.27 -11.59
C GLY A 544 26.48 17.91 -12.40
N PRO A 545 27.38 18.73 -11.81
CA PRO A 545 28.50 19.30 -12.57
C PRO A 545 29.43 18.22 -13.12
N ASN A 546 29.79 18.33 -14.41
CA ASN A 546 30.51 17.28 -15.14
C ASN A 546 31.89 16.95 -14.55
N ASP A 547 32.61 17.96 -14.08
CA ASP A 547 33.92 17.79 -13.46
C ASP A 547 33.86 17.06 -12.11
N GLU A 548 32.80 17.30 -11.33
CA GLU A 548 32.51 16.59 -10.09
C GLU A 548 32.07 15.15 -10.38
N ALA A 549 31.15 14.95 -11.32
CA ALA A 549 30.69 13.62 -11.74
C ALA A 549 31.87 12.74 -12.21
N LYS A 550 32.79 13.30 -13.00
CA LYS A 550 33.99 12.60 -13.48
C LYS A 550 34.89 12.16 -12.32
N VAL A 551 35.22 13.04 -11.39
CA VAL A 551 36.05 12.70 -10.21
C VAL A 551 35.36 11.66 -9.32
N GLY A 552 34.06 11.80 -9.14
CA GLY A 552 33.25 10.85 -8.38
C GLY A 552 33.25 9.46 -9.01
N LEU A 553 33.08 9.38 -10.33
CA LEU A 553 33.12 8.14 -11.10
C LEU A 553 34.49 7.45 -11.01
N GLU A 554 35.59 8.17 -11.22
CA GLU A 554 36.93 7.58 -11.12
C GLU A 554 37.19 7.00 -9.72
N THR A 555 36.78 7.73 -8.69
CA THR A 555 36.92 7.28 -7.31
C THR A 555 36.06 6.04 -7.05
N ALA A 556 34.83 6.02 -7.59
CA ALA A 556 33.93 4.89 -7.49
C ALA A 556 34.53 3.63 -8.15
N LEU A 557 35.01 3.74 -9.39
CA LEU A 557 35.58 2.62 -10.12
C LEU A 557 36.84 2.07 -9.44
N SER A 558 37.74 2.94 -9.00
CA SER A 558 38.93 2.52 -8.24
C SER A 558 38.58 1.86 -6.92
N GLY A 559 37.55 2.36 -6.21
CA GLY A 559 37.10 1.76 -4.95
C GLY A 559 36.45 0.38 -5.14
N ILE A 560 35.63 0.22 -6.19
CA ILE A 560 35.05 -1.07 -6.56
C ILE A 560 36.13 -2.09 -6.91
N GLU A 561 37.14 -1.69 -7.69
CA GLU A 561 38.27 -2.55 -8.05
C GLU A 561 39.11 -2.98 -6.82
N LYS A 562 39.23 -2.11 -5.83
CA LYS A 562 39.89 -2.39 -4.54
C LYS A 562 39.04 -3.20 -3.56
N GLY A 563 37.78 -3.51 -3.91
CA GLY A 563 36.87 -4.28 -3.06
C GLY A 563 36.32 -3.50 -1.87
N TYR A 564 36.19 -2.18 -1.96
CA TYR A 564 35.61 -1.38 -0.88
C TYR A 564 34.14 -1.73 -0.66
N ASP A 565 33.74 -1.78 0.62
CA ASP A 565 32.32 -1.85 0.96
C ASP A 565 31.60 -0.54 0.58
N PHE A 566 30.27 -0.55 0.57
CA PHE A 566 29.49 0.61 0.12
C PHE A 566 29.70 1.87 1.00
N SER A 567 30.03 1.70 2.27
CA SER A 567 30.27 2.82 3.20
C SER A 567 31.64 3.44 2.97
N GLN A 568 32.68 2.60 2.81
CA GLN A 568 34.03 3.01 2.42
C GLN A 568 34.02 3.72 1.06
N LEU A 569 33.30 3.15 0.09
CA LEU A 569 33.16 3.71 -1.25
C LEU A 569 32.55 5.12 -1.20
N ALA A 570 31.44 5.29 -0.44
CA ALA A 570 30.83 6.60 -0.25
C ALA A 570 31.79 7.61 0.41
N ALA A 571 32.53 7.18 1.43
CA ALA A 571 33.44 8.05 2.15
C ALA A 571 34.58 8.57 1.26
N GLU A 572 35.19 7.70 0.45
CA GLU A 572 36.27 8.09 -0.46
C GLU A 572 35.76 8.97 -1.63
N ILE A 573 34.59 8.65 -2.21
CA ILE A 573 33.97 9.53 -3.22
C ILE A 573 33.74 10.93 -2.65
N ALA A 574 33.13 11.04 -1.48
CA ALA A 574 32.86 12.34 -0.84
C ALA A 574 34.16 13.11 -0.52
N LYS A 575 35.22 12.41 -0.12
CA LYS A 575 36.54 12.99 0.15
C LYS A 575 37.19 13.56 -1.12
N SER A 576 37.12 12.83 -2.24
CA SER A 576 37.59 13.32 -3.54
C SER A 576 36.82 14.56 -3.99
N LEU A 577 35.49 14.52 -3.89
CA LEU A 577 34.61 15.63 -4.27
C LEU A 577 34.83 16.88 -3.41
N LYS A 578 35.09 16.72 -2.10
CA LYS A 578 35.48 17.82 -1.21
C LYS A 578 36.73 18.57 -1.68
N ARG A 579 37.72 17.86 -2.23
CA ARG A 579 38.95 18.48 -2.75
C ARG A 579 38.66 19.33 -3.99
N VAL A 580 37.78 18.85 -4.87
CA VAL A 580 37.35 19.59 -6.07
C VAL A 580 36.65 20.88 -5.68
N LEU A 581 35.68 20.81 -4.77
CA LEU A 581 34.96 22.00 -4.29
C LEU A 581 35.88 23.00 -3.58
N LYS A 582 36.81 22.53 -2.72
CA LYS A 582 37.78 23.43 -2.07
C LYS A 582 38.62 24.21 -3.08
N ARG A 583 39.05 23.58 -4.18
CA ARG A 583 39.82 24.25 -5.25
C ARG A 583 38.98 25.31 -5.98
N LYS A 584 37.70 25.03 -6.27
CA LYS A 584 36.79 26.01 -6.87
C LYS A 584 36.59 27.24 -5.97
N ILE A 585 36.43 27.02 -4.65
CA ILE A 585 36.16 28.10 -3.68
C ILE A 585 37.39 28.99 -3.43
N HIS A 586 38.62 28.44 -3.46
CA HIS A 586 39.86 29.21 -3.19
C HIS A 586 40.56 29.71 -4.46
N GLY A 587 40.05 29.36 -5.64
CA GLY A 587 40.58 29.77 -6.95
C GLY A 587 39.66 30.70 -7.75
N SER A 588 38.64 31.29 -7.10
CA SER A 588 37.71 32.27 -7.69
C SER A 588 37.86 33.63 -7.02
#